data_AF-A0A1F3LNQ0-F1
#
_entry.id   AF-A0A1F3LNQ0-F1
#
_cell.length_a   1.000
_cell.length_b   1.000
_cell.length_c   1.000
_cell.angle_alpha   90.00
_cell.angle_beta   90.00
_cell.angle_gamma   90.00
#
_symmetry.space_group_name_H-M   'P 1'
#
loop_
_entity.id
_entity.type
_entity.pdbx_description
1 polymer ?
#
loop_
_entity_poly.entity_id
_entity_poly.type
_entity_poly.pdbx_seq_one_letter_code
_entity_poly.pdbx_strand_id
1 'polypeptide(L)'
;MEDFEIEFYANIGLLTVRFAQMENNLCQIIGKMINSNDPTIAFTIIKDNTLDKNKKLLQDLNHIKGIEVVQINKLIEKIKGVQKQRNLCVHGIWGKPFITDTGIRALCESRKISYSEEKDKSGKVVSKHWKFNEFSENDLVSIKQQIGILDEIIGIEEVLLATFENENDN
;
A
#
# COMPACT_ATOMS: atom_id res chain seq x y z
N MET A 1 1.69 21.02 -22.01
CA MET A 1 1.39 19.67 -21.52
C MET A 1 0.25 19.16 -22.36
N GLU A 2 0.41 18.02 -22.99
CA GLU A 2 -0.60 17.43 -23.89
C GLU A 2 -1.72 16.80 -23.06
N ASP A 3 -2.94 16.70 -23.62
CA ASP A 3 -4.12 16.24 -22.85
C ASP A 3 -3.93 14.86 -22.21
N PHE A 4 -3.25 13.95 -22.91
CA PHE A 4 -2.97 12.61 -22.40
C PHE A 4 -1.97 12.61 -21.23
N GLU A 5 -1.03 13.58 -21.20
CA GLU A 5 -0.07 13.74 -20.11
C GLU A 5 -0.80 14.22 -18.85
N ILE A 6 -1.72 15.18 -19.04
CA ILE A 6 -2.60 15.69 -17.97
C ILE A 6 -3.44 14.56 -17.40
N GLU A 7 -4.08 13.76 -18.26
CA GLU A 7 -4.89 12.61 -17.83
C GLU A 7 -4.06 11.60 -17.03
N PHE A 8 -2.87 11.25 -17.51
CA PHE A 8 -2.01 10.29 -16.82
C PHE A 8 -1.60 10.78 -15.44
N TYR A 9 -1.08 12.01 -15.35
CA TYR A 9 -0.64 12.57 -14.08
C TYR A 9 -1.80 12.84 -13.11
N ALA A 10 -2.99 13.21 -13.62
CA ALA A 10 -4.19 13.32 -12.79
C ALA A 10 -4.55 11.98 -12.12
N ASN A 11 -4.45 10.87 -12.85
CA ASN A 11 -4.69 9.53 -12.30
C ASN A 11 -3.59 9.10 -11.31
N ILE A 12 -2.32 9.46 -11.53
CA ILE A 12 -1.26 9.25 -10.53
C ILE A 12 -1.54 10.05 -9.25
N GLY A 13 -1.98 11.31 -9.39
CA GLY A 13 -2.39 12.14 -8.27
C GLY A 13 -3.54 11.52 -7.47
N LEU A 14 -4.60 11.08 -8.16
CA LEU A 14 -5.74 10.40 -7.55
C LEU A 14 -5.31 9.11 -6.83
N LEU A 15 -4.49 8.28 -7.48
CA LEU A 15 -3.94 7.05 -6.91
C LEU A 15 -3.17 7.34 -5.61
N THR A 16 -2.37 8.40 -5.58
CA THR A 16 -1.61 8.82 -4.38
C THR A 16 -2.54 9.26 -3.25
N VAL A 17 -3.58 10.02 -3.55
CA VAL A 17 -4.59 10.44 -2.56
C VAL A 17 -5.30 9.23 -1.97
N ARG A 18 -5.68 8.24 -2.80
CA ARG A 18 -6.33 7.01 -2.34
C ARG A 18 -5.43 6.16 -1.45
N PHE A 19 -4.14 6.07 -1.76
CA PHE A 19 -3.18 5.43 -0.84
C PHE A 19 -3.09 6.14 0.50
N ALA A 20 -3.04 7.48 0.52
CA ALA A 20 -3.02 8.25 1.77
C ALA A 20 -4.30 8.03 2.59
N GLN A 21 -5.46 8.00 1.94
CA GLN A 21 -6.75 7.72 2.58
C GLN A 21 -6.78 6.33 3.21
N MET A 22 -6.40 5.29 2.44
CA MET A 22 -6.29 3.92 2.94
C MET A 22 -5.37 3.83 4.17
N GLU A 23 -4.18 4.44 4.11
CA GLU A 23 -3.23 4.37 5.23
C GLU A 23 -3.75 5.09 6.48
N ASN A 24 -4.43 6.22 6.30
CA ASN A 24 -5.09 6.92 7.40
C ASN A 24 -6.19 6.05 8.03
N ASN A 25 -7.07 5.46 7.22
CA ASN A 25 -8.16 4.62 7.70
C ASN A 25 -7.62 3.38 8.45
N LEU A 26 -6.57 2.75 7.93
CA LEU A 26 -5.89 1.65 8.60
C LEU A 26 -5.35 2.06 9.98
N CYS A 27 -4.73 3.24 10.09
CA CYS A 27 -4.29 3.79 11.37
C CYS A 27 -5.46 4.02 12.34
N GLN A 28 -6.59 4.54 11.86
CA GLN A 28 -7.78 4.73 12.68
C GLN A 28 -8.36 3.39 13.18
N ILE A 29 -8.44 2.38 12.31
CA ILE A 29 -8.87 1.02 12.67
C ILE A 29 -7.99 0.46 13.78
N ILE A 30 -6.67 0.50 13.60
CA ILE A 30 -5.71 0.03 14.61
C ILE A 30 -5.89 0.81 15.92
N GLY A 31 -6.07 2.14 15.84
CA GLY A 31 -6.30 2.98 17.01
C GLY A 31 -7.55 2.57 17.80
N LYS A 32 -8.68 2.37 17.11
CA LYS A 32 -9.92 1.87 17.74
C LYS A 32 -9.73 0.46 18.31
N MET A 33 -9.02 -0.41 17.60
CA MET A 33 -8.71 -1.77 18.08
C MET A 33 -7.76 -1.81 19.27
N ILE A 34 -6.90 -0.82 19.51
CA ILE A 34 -6.08 -0.76 20.73
C ILE A 34 -6.98 -0.52 21.97
N ASN A 35 -8.12 0.16 21.81
CA ASN A 35 -9.09 0.49 22.86
C ASN A 35 -8.40 0.98 24.16
N SER A 36 -7.51 1.97 24.02
CA SER A 36 -6.83 2.58 25.17
C SER A 36 -7.65 3.75 25.69
N ASN A 37 -7.79 3.84 27.02
CA ASN A 37 -8.35 5.03 27.68
C ASN A 37 -7.50 6.30 27.46
N ASP A 38 -6.27 6.16 26.95
CA ASP A 38 -5.40 7.27 26.57
C ASP A 38 -5.10 7.22 25.05
N PRO A 39 -5.69 8.15 24.26
CA PRO A 39 -5.42 8.29 22.82
C PRO A 39 -3.93 8.45 22.49
N THR A 40 -3.12 8.95 23.42
CA THR A 40 -1.67 9.14 23.26
C THR A 40 -0.94 7.81 23.09
N ILE A 41 -1.41 6.75 23.76
CA ILE A 41 -0.81 5.41 23.66
C ILE A 41 -0.99 4.86 22.24
N ALA A 42 -2.22 4.91 21.73
CA ALA A 42 -2.53 4.47 20.37
C ALA A 42 -1.73 5.27 19.33
N PHE A 43 -1.71 6.61 19.47
CA PHE A 43 -0.92 7.47 18.58
C PHE A 43 0.58 7.13 18.61
N THR A 44 1.15 6.93 19.79
CA THR A 44 2.58 6.63 19.96
C THR A 44 2.96 5.30 19.29
N ILE A 45 2.08 4.30 19.34
CA ILE A 45 2.30 3.00 18.71
C ILE A 45 2.25 3.11 17.18
N ILE A 46 1.44 4.02 16.64
CA ILE A 46 1.12 4.08 15.20
C ILE A 46 2.01 5.07 14.43
N LYS A 47 2.39 6.21 15.03
CA LYS A 47 2.92 7.39 14.30
C LYS A 47 4.09 7.13 13.35
N ASP A 48 4.98 6.19 13.68
CA ASP A 48 6.20 5.90 12.90
C ASP A 48 6.14 4.52 12.22
N ASN A 49 4.94 3.95 12.09
CA ASN A 49 4.77 2.66 11.45
C ASN A 49 4.76 2.77 9.94
N THR A 50 5.44 1.81 9.31
CA THR A 50 5.26 1.54 7.89
C THR A 50 3.95 0.79 7.67
N LEU A 51 3.46 0.78 6.43
CA LEU A 51 2.29 -0.03 6.05
C LEU A 51 2.48 -1.52 6.44
N ASP A 52 3.70 -2.05 6.33
CA ASP A 52 4.00 -3.42 6.77
C ASP A 52 3.85 -3.61 8.27
N LYS A 53 4.36 -2.67 9.08
CA LYS A 53 4.18 -2.71 10.53
C LYS A 53 2.70 -2.60 10.90
N ASN A 54 1.94 -1.71 10.25
CA ASN A 54 0.51 -1.55 10.50
C ASN A 54 -0.28 -2.81 10.13
N LYS A 55 -0.02 -3.45 8.98
CA LYS A 55 -0.65 -4.74 8.64
C LYS A 55 -0.38 -5.81 9.69
N LYS A 56 0.87 -5.93 10.14
CA LYS A 56 1.24 -6.92 11.16
C LYS A 56 0.55 -6.63 12.49
N LEU A 57 0.54 -5.37 12.92
CA LEU A 57 -0.16 -4.95 14.14
C LEU A 57 -1.65 -5.23 14.05
N LEU A 58 -2.28 -4.96 12.90
CA LEU A 58 -3.68 -5.30 12.64
C LEU A 58 -3.94 -6.80 12.74
N GLN A 59 -3.06 -7.64 12.17
CA GLN A 59 -3.13 -9.10 12.30
C GLN A 59 -3.05 -9.55 13.77
N ASP A 60 -2.06 -9.03 14.51
CA ASP A 60 -1.82 -9.40 15.90
C ASP A 60 -3.02 -8.98 16.79
N LEU A 61 -3.55 -7.76 16.61
CA LEU A 61 -4.72 -7.28 17.33
C LEU A 61 -5.98 -8.09 17.02
N ASN A 62 -6.17 -8.45 15.75
CA ASN A 62 -7.30 -9.28 15.32
C ASN A 62 -7.22 -10.70 15.89
N HIS A 63 -6.02 -11.27 15.99
CA HIS A 63 -5.82 -12.57 16.64
C HIS A 63 -6.17 -12.53 18.14
N ILE A 64 -5.84 -11.42 18.82
CA ILE A 64 -6.11 -11.26 20.26
C ILE A 64 -7.58 -10.99 20.54
N LYS A 65 -8.23 -10.11 19.76
CA LYS A 65 -9.59 -9.63 20.05
C LYS A 65 -10.70 -10.39 19.32
N GLY A 66 -10.40 -11.00 18.17
CA GLY A 66 -11.35 -11.83 17.41
C GLY A 66 -12.58 -11.10 16.86
N ILE A 67 -12.57 -9.77 16.78
CA ILE A 67 -13.77 -8.96 16.51
C ILE A 67 -14.31 -9.20 15.09
N GLU A 68 -13.45 -9.16 14.06
CA GLU A 68 -13.87 -9.25 12.66
C GLU A 68 -12.85 -10.05 11.83
N VAL A 69 -12.60 -11.30 12.24
CA VAL A 69 -11.45 -12.09 11.74
C VAL A 69 -11.44 -12.23 10.22
N VAL A 70 -12.59 -12.51 9.61
CA VAL A 70 -12.72 -12.71 8.16
C VAL A 70 -12.52 -11.41 7.40
N GLN A 71 -13.13 -10.30 7.86
CA GLN A 71 -13.07 -9.01 7.18
C GLN A 71 -11.67 -8.41 7.26
N ILE A 72 -11.03 -8.48 8.42
CA ILE A 72 -9.66 -7.99 8.61
C ILE A 72 -8.66 -8.80 7.78
N ASN A 73 -8.78 -10.13 7.74
CA ASN A 73 -7.90 -10.94 6.89
C ASN A 73 -8.08 -10.63 5.40
N LYS A 74 -9.33 -10.43 4.95
CA LYS A 74 -9.62 -9.99 3.58
C LYS A 74 -9.02 -8.62 3.27
N LEU A 75 -9.11 -7.67 4.20
CA LEU A 75 -8.51 -6.35 4.10
C LEU A 75 -6.99 -6.45 3.93
N ILE A 76 -6.32 -7.22 4.79
CA ILE A 76 -4.86 -7.39 4.75
C ILE A 76 -4.38 -8.00 3.42
N GLU A 77 -5.06 -9.02 2.90
CA GLU A 77 -4.71 -9.62 1.61
C GLU A 77 -4.91 -8.63 0.45
N LYS A 78 -5.96 -7.81 0.47
CA LYS A 78 -6.14 -6.74 -0.53
C LYS A 78 -5.05 -5.68 -0.45
N ILE A 79 -4.70 -5.21 0.75
CA ILE A 79 -3.61 -4.23 0.95
C ILE A 79 -2.27 -4.80 0.44
N LYS A 80 -2.01 -6.08 0.68
CA LYS A 80 -0.81 -6.76 0.17
C LYS A 80 -0.76 -6.73 -1.36
N GLY A 81 -1.90 -6.87 -2.04
CA GLY A 81 -2.01 -6.79 -3.50
C GLY A 81 -1.59 -5.43 -4.08
N VAL A 82 -1.84 -4.33 -3.38
CA VAL A 82 -1.55 -2.96 -3.85
C VAL A 82 -0.20 -2.41 -3.35
N GLN A 83 0.49 -3.12 -2.46
CA GLN A 83 1.69 -2.62 -1.78
C GLN A 83 2.84 -2.25 -2.74
N LYS A 84 3.04 -3.04 -3.81
CA LYS A 84 4.07 -2.75 -4.80
C LYS A 84 3.80 -1.40 -5.46
N GLN A 85 2.55 -1.15 -5.87
CA GLN A 85 2.16 0.08 -6.52
C GLN A 85 2.25 1.28 -5.57
N ARG A 86 1.83 1.11 -4.32
CA ARG A 86 2.01 2.10 -3.26
C ARG A 86 3.47 2.56 -3.15
N ASN A 87 4.40 1.60 -3.15
CA ASN A 87 5.82 1.92 -3.06
C ASN A 87 6.32 2.70 -4.28
N LEU A 88 5.81 2.40 -5.48
CA LEU A 88 6.13 3.18 -6.69
C LEU A 88 5.54 4.61 -6.62
N CYS A 89 4.35 4.79 -6.07
CA CYS A 89 3.77 6.13 -5.90
C CYS A 89 4.58 6.99 -4.92
N VAL A 90 5.08 6.40 -3.82
CA VAL A 90 5.81 7.15 -2.78
C VAL A 90 7.29 7.36 -3.11
N HIS A 91 7.93 6.36 -3.71
CA HIS A 91 9.39 6.34 -3.90
C HIS A 91 9.83 6.31 -5.36
N GLY A 92 8.90 6.09 -6.29
CA GLY A 92 9.20 6.01 -7.71
C GLY A 92 9.40 7.38 -8.34
N ILE A 93 10.28 7.44 -9.33
CA ILE A 93 10.48 8.61 -10.18
C ILE A 93 9.72 8.35 -11.48
N TRP A 94 8.63 9.09 -11.65
CA TRP A 94 7.74 8.95 -12.81
C TRP A 94 8.30 9.74 -14.00
N GLY A 95 8.60 9.02 -15.07
CA GLY A 95 8.99 9.59 -16.36
C GLY A 95 7.83 10.29 -17.06
N LYS A 96 8.16 10.90 -18.20
CA LYS A 96 7.17 11.54 -19.06
C LYS A 96 6.25 10.46 -19.70
N PRO A 97 4.91 10.60 -19.63
CA PRO A 97 4.00 9.70 -20.31
C PRO A 97 4.18 9.76 -21.83
N PHE A 98 3.90 8.66 -22.51
CA PHE A 98 3.93 8.54 -23.96
C PHE A 98 2.78 7.66 -24.46
N ILE A 99 2.39 7.88 -25.71
CA ILE A 99 1.34 7.09 -26.38
C ILE A 99 1.98 5.86 -27.04
N THR A 100 1.31 4.72 -26.92
CA THR A 100 1.58 3.49 -27.66
C THR A 100 0.33 3.04 -28.41
N ASP A 101 0.45 2.07 -29.31
CA ASP A 101 -0.70 1.45 -30.01
C ASP A 101 -1.75 0.86 -29.05
N THR A 102 -1.36 0.63 -27.80
CA THR A 102 -2.20 0.00 -26.76
C THR A 102 -2.66 0.97 -25.67
N GLY A 103 -2.34 2.27 -25.80
CA GLY A 103 -2.73 3.31 -24.84
C GLY A 103 -1.56 4.11 -24.27
N ILE A 104 -1.86 4.88 -23.22
CA ILE A 104 -0.93 5.80 -22.57
C ILE A 104 -0.09 5.04 -21.53
N ARG A 105 1.23 5.21 -21.56
CA ARG A 105 2.18 4.53 -20.65
C ARG A 105 3.22 5.51 -20.09
N ALA A 106 3.81 5.18 -18.96
CA ALA A 106 4.99 5.87 -18.43
C ALA A 106 5.96 4.88 -17.77
N LEU A 107 7.26 5.19 -17.84
CA LEU A 107 8.28 4.49 -17.09
C LEU A 107 8.36 5.06 -15.68
N CYS A 108 8.42 4.18 -14.68
CA CYS A 108 8.65 4.52 -13.28
C CYS A 108 9.93 3.85 -12.80
N GLU A 109 10.90 4.67 -12.38
CA GLU A 109 12.17 4.22 -11.81
C GLU A 109 12.03 4.10 -10.29
N SER A 110 12.20 2.89 -9.78
CA SER A 110 12.36 2.61 -8.35
C SER A 110 13.85 2.59 -8.00
N ARG A 111 14.30 3.58 -7.24
CA ARG A 111 15.69 3.64 -6.76
C ARG A 111 15.89 2.70 -5.58
N LYS A 112 16.16 1.43 -5.90
CA LYS A 112 16.58 0.41 -4.94
C LYS A 112 17.93 -0.14 -5.31
N ILE A 113 18.75 -0.37 -4.29
CA ILE A 113 19.96 -1.17 -4.39
C ILE A 113 19.62 -2.51 -3.77
N SER A 114 19.69 -3.59 -4.55
CA SER A 114 19.54 -4.94 -4.05
C SER A 114 20.84 -5.72 -4.20
N TYR A 115 21.18 -6.45 -3.15
CA TYR A 115 22.31 -7.36 -3.11
C TYR A 115 21.78 -8.78 -3.19
N SER A 116 22.36 -9.60 -4.07
CA SER A 116 22.09 -11.04 -4.12
C SER A 116 23.39 -11.84 -4.13
N GLU A 117 23.33 -12.99 -3.47
CA GLU A 117 24.41 -13.98 -3.47
C GLU A 117 23.90 -15.22 -4.19
N GLU A 118 24.68 -15.70 -5.15
CA GLU A 118 24.46 -17.02 -5.72
C GLU A 118 25.30 -18.02 -4.93
N LYS A 119 24.65 -19.10 -4.48
CA LYS A 119 25.29 -20.15 -3.70
C LYS A 119 25.27 -21.44 -4.51
N ASP A 120 26.37 -22.20 -4.47
CA ASP A 120 26.41 -23.53 -5.07
C ASP A 120 25.62 -24.55 -4.22
N LYS A 121 25.59 -25.80 -4.68
CA LYS A 121 24.91 -26.91 -3.97
C LYS A 121 25.50 -27.21 -2.58
N SER A 122 26.71 -26.72 -2.29
CA SER A 122 27.36 -26.84 -0.97
C SER A 122 27.06 -25.66 -0.05
N GLY A 123 26.33 -24.66 -0.53
CA GLY A 123 26.02 -23.43 0.20
C GLY A 123 27.13 -22.38 0.14
N LYS A 124 28.22 -22.62 -0.60
CA LYS A 124 29.31 -21.67 -0.76
C LYS A 124 28.90 -20.57 -1.74
N VAL A 125 29.15 -19.32 -1.37
CA VAL A 125 28.89 -18.17 -2.25
C VAL A 125 29.83 -18.23 -3.45
N VAL A 126 29.25 -18.32 -4.64
CA VAL A 126 29.96 -18.42 -5.93
C VAL A 126 30.02 -17.07 -6.63
N SER A 127 29.00 -16.23 -6.44
CA SER A 127 28.92 -14.90 -7.05
C SER A 127 28.14 -13.94 -6.15
N LYS A 128 28.45 -12.65 -6.29
CA LYS A 128 27.81 -11.54 -5.59
C LYS A 128 27.36 -10.53 -6.63
N HIS A 129 26.09 -10.16 -6.59
CA HIS A 129 25.50 -9.24 -7.55
C HIS A 129 24.89 -8.04 -6.82
N TRP A 130 25.13 -6.86 -7.37
CA TRP A 130 24.46 -5.63 -6.99
C TRP A 130 23.57 -5.20 -8.14
N LYS A 131 22.26 -5.09 -7.91
CA LYS A 131 21.31 -4.54 -8.86
C LYS A 131 20.93 -3.14 -8.41
N PHE A 132 21.12 -2.19 -9.31
CA PHE A 132 20.83 -0.77 -9.09
C PHE A 132 19.63 -0.39 -9.95
N ASN A 133 18.63 0.20 -9.30
CA ASN A 133 17.41 0.72 -9.90
C ASN A 133 16.56 -0.37 -10.58
N GLU A 134 15.24 -0.24 -10.46
CA GLU A 134 14.30 -1.07 -11.20
C GLU A 134 13.37 -0.17 -11.99
N PHE A 135 13.26 -0.43 -13.29
CA PHE A 135 12.31 0.27 -14.15
C PHE A 135 11.05 -0.59 -14.27
N SER A 136 9.90 0.06 -14.11
CA SER A 136 8.61 -0.55 -14.36
C SER A 136 7.84 0.31 -15.34
N GLU A 137 7.31 -0.31 -16.39
CA GLU A 137 6.38 0.35 -17.27
C GLU A 137 4.96 0.23 -16.71
N ASN A 138 4.26 1.35 -16.64
CA ASN A 138 2.91 1.44 -16.08
C ASN A 138 2.01 2.07 -17.13
N ASP A 139 0.96 1.37 -17.51
CA ASP A 139 -0.06 1.88 -18.40
C ASP A 139 -1.21 2.54 -17.61
N LEU A 140 -1.93 3.45 -18.28
CA LEU A 140 -3.02 4.18 -17.64
C LEU A 140 -4.18 3.27 -17.21
N VAL A 141 -4.43 2.17 -17.92
CA VAL A 141 -5.52 1.24 -17.60
C VAL A 141 -5.22 0.53 -16.28
N SER A 142 -3.99 0.05 -16.08
CA SER A 142 -3.58 -0.57 -14.82
C SER A 142 -3.63 0.42 -13.66
N ILE A 143 -3.23 1.68 -13.86
CA ILE A 143 -3.39 2.73 -12.83
C ILE A 143 -4.87 2.90 -12.43
N LYS A 144 -5.78 2.99 -13.40
CA LYS A 144 -7.23 3.10 -13.15
C LYS A 144 -7.79 1.87 -12.43
N GLN A 145 -7.33 0.67 -12.78
CA GLN A 145 -7.70 -0.56 -12.07
C GLN A 145 -7.21 -0.55 -10.61
N GLN A 146 -5.99 -0.08 -10.35
CA GLN A 146 -5.46 0.05 -8.99
C GLN A 146 -6.27 1.04 -8.15
N ILE A 147 -6.75 2.14 -8.75
CA ILE A 147 -7.67 3.07 -8.08
C ILE A 147 -8.96 2.35 -7.66
N GLY A 148 -9.56 1.57 -8.56
CA GLY A 148 -10.76 0.78 -8.23
C GLY A 148 -10.52 -0.23 -7.09
N ILE A 149 -9.38 -0.90 -7.06
CA ILE A 149 -9.01 -1.80 -5.95
C ILE A 149 -8.87 -1.02 -4.63
N LEU A 150 -8.30 0.19 -4.67
CA LEU A 150 -8.21 1.04 -3.48
C LEU A 150 -9.57 1.53 -3.00
N ASP A 151 -10.47 1.90 -3.91
CA ASP A 151 -11.83 2.29 -3.54
C ASP A 151 -12.56 1.13 -2.83
N GLU A 152 -12.37 -0.12 -3.27
CA GLU A 152 -12.88 -1.30 -2.57
C GLU A 152 -12.27 -1.50 -1.19
N ILE A 153 -10.95 -1.28 -1.06
CA ILE A 153 -10.24 -1.39 0.24
C ILE A 153 -10.80 -0.33 1.21
N ILE A 154 -10.88 0.92 0.76
CA ILE A 154 -11.39 2.04 1.55
C ILE A 154 -12.83 1.77 1.98
N GLY A 155 -13.67 1.24 1.10
CA GLY A 155 -15.05 0.88 1.46
C GLY A 155 -15.13 -0.20 2.55
N ILE A 156 -14.22 -1.19 2.56
CA ILE A 156 -14.13 -2.17 3.66
C ILE A 156 -13.69 -1.50 4.96
N GLU A 157 -12.71 -0.59 4.89
CA GLU A 157 -12.21 0.13 6.05
C GLU A 157 -13.27 1.04 6.68
N GLU A 158 -14.05 1.74 5.85
CA GLU A 158 -15.16 2.60 6.30
C GLU A 158 -16.24 1.80 7.03
N VAL A 159 -16.59 0.61 6.53
CA VAL A 159 -17.52 -0.29 7.21
C VAL A 159 -16.97 -0.73 8.57
N LEU A 160 -15.69 -1.12 8.66
CA LEU A 160 -15.06 -1.51 9.92
C LEU A 160 -15.02 -0.35 10.93
N LEU A 161 -14.68 0.86 10.47
CA LEU A 161 -14.68 2.05 11.32
C LEU A 161 -16.07 2.34 11.88
N ALA A 162 -17.12 2.24 11.05
CA ALA A 162 -18.50 2.41 11.50
C ALA A 162 -18.92 1.34 12.51
N THR A 163 -18.52 0.08 12.34
CA THR A 163 -18.79 -0.99 13.32
C THR A 163 -18.19 -0.65 14.69
N PHE A 164 -16.93 -0.20 14.72
CA PHE A 164 -16.28 0.18 15.98
C PHE A 164 -16.86 1.45 16.62
N GLU A 165 -17.53 2.32 15.88
CA GLU A 165 -18.23 3.48 16.46
C GLU A 165 -19.49 3.02 17.19
N ASN A 166 -20.28 2.15 16.57
CA ASN A 166 -21.51 1.64 17.17
C ASN A 166 -21.28 0.73 18.40
N GLU A 167 -20.12 0.10 18.52
CA GLU A 167 -19.75 -0.72 19.69
C GLU A 167 -19.33 0.10 20.92
N ASN A 168 -18.86 1.35 20.74
CA ASN A 168 -18.43 2.21 21.86
C ASN A 168 -19.58 3.04 22.48
N ASP A 169 -20.75 3.04 21.84
CA ASP A 169 -21.96 3.76 22.29
C ASP A 169 -22.95 2.85 23.08
N ASN A 170 -22.60 1.57 23.32
CA ASN A 170 -23.36 0.61 24.14
C ASN A 170 -22.58 0.18 25.38
#